data_AF-A0A7J2VW51-F1
#
_entry.id   AF-A0A7J2VW51-F1
#
_cell.length_a   1.000
_cell.length_b   1.000
_cell.length_c   1.000
_cell.angle_alpha   90.00
_cell.angle_beta   90.00
_cell.angle_gamma   90.00
#
_symmetry.space_group_name_H-M   'P 1'
#
loop_
_entity.id
_entity.type
_entity.pdbx_description
1 polymer ?
#
loop_
_entity_poly.entity_id
_entity_poly.type
_entity_poly.pdbx_seq_one_letter_code
_entity_poly.pdbx_strand_id
1 'polypeptide(L)' 'MSCYDYRRLWKLGIYSIVLQRLEEEKYTITNRLKKLVEEYVNELYTTLEKPEVAANKVYQAVKNKIKSENLI' A
#
# COMPACT_ATOMS: atom_id res chain seq x y z
N MET A 1 -1.35 0.74 24.65
CA MET A 1 -0.92 0.94 23.26
C MET A 1 -0.87 2.44 23.00
N SER A 2 0.27 3.02 22.60
CA SER A 2 0.33 4.46 22.28
C SER A 2 -0.38 4.75 20.95
N CYS A 3 -0.91 5.95 20.74
CA CYS A 3 -1.48 6.37 19.45
C CYS A 3 -0.48 6.22 18.29
N TYR A 4 0.83 6.29 18.60
CA TYR A 4 1.91 6.05 17.65
C TYR A 4 1.98 4.59 17.18
N ASP A 5 1.79 3.63 18.08
CA ASP A 5 1.79 2.20 17.76
C ASP A 5 0.57 1.84 16.91
N TYR A 6 -0.59 2.44 17.20
CA TYR A 6 -1.80 2.24 16.42
C TYR A 6 -1.63 2.72 14.96
N ARG A 7 -1.05 3.91 14.75
CA ARG A 7 -0.77 4.43 13.40
C ARG A 7 0.20 3.53 12.63
N ARG A 8 1.25 3.04 13.31
CA ARG A 8 2.25 2.16 12.71
C ARG A 8 1.63 0.82 12.29
N LEU A 9 0.83 0.20 13.16
CA LEU A 9 0.13 -1.06 12.87
C LEU A 9 -0.90 -0.90 11.75
N TRP A 10 -1.62 0.23 11.74
CA TRP A 10 -2.57 0.53 10.66
C TRP A 10 -1.88 0.64 9.30
N LYS A 11 -0.77 1.37 9.22
CA LYS A 11 0.05 1.46 7.98
C LYS A 11 0.61 0.10 7.55
N LEU A 12 1.10 -0.71 8.49
CA LEU A 12 1.57 -2.08 8.21
C LEU A 12 0.45 -2.97 7.65
N GLY A 13 -0.76 -2.87 8.20
CA GLY A 13 -1.92 -3.59 7.68
C GLY A 13 -2.24 -3.22 6.23
N ILE A 14 -2.24 -1.92 5.91
CA ILE A 14 -2.47 -1.43 4.55
C ILE A 14 -1.37 -1.94 3.60
N TYR A 15 -0.11 -1.80 3.99
CA TYR A 15 1.03 -2.28 3.21
C TYR A 15 0.91 -3.77 2.88
N SER A 16 0.59 -4.59 3.88
CA SER A 16 0.41 -6.03 3.71
C SER A 16 -0.73 -6.37 2.75
N ILE A 17 -1.89 -5.71 2.89
CA ILE A 17 -3.05 -5.94 2.03
C ILE A 17 -2.74 -5.58 0.57
N VAL A 18 -2.04 -4.47 0.35
CA VAL A 18 -1.69 -4.02 -1.01
C VAL A 18 -0.72 -5.01 -1.67
N LEU A 19 0.31 -5.46 -0.96
CA LEU A 19 1.25 -6.44 -1.50
C LEU A 19 0.57 -7.77 -1.82
N GLN A 20 -0.29 -8.27 -0.94
CA GLN A 20 -1.03 -9.50 -1.16
C GLN A 20 -1.90 -9.41 -2.43
N ARG A 21 -2.60 -8.29 -2.64
CA ARG A 21 -3.40 -8.07 -3.85
C ARG A 21 -2.57 -8.01 -5.13
N LEU A 22 -1.38 -7.39 -5.06
CA LEU A 22 -0.47 -7.34 -6.20
C LEU A 22 0.04 -8.75 -6.53
N GLU A 23 0.34 -9.56 -5.52
CA GLU A 23 0.75 -10.95 -5.69
C GLU A 23 -0.37 -11.83 -6.28
N GLU A 24 -1.61 -11.66 -5.82
CA GLU A 24 -2.81 -12.31 -6.38
C GLU A 24 -3.02 -11.98 -7.86
N GLU A 25 -2.72 -10.75 -8.28
CA GLU A 25 -2.76 -10.34 -9.70
C GLU A 25 -1.50 -10.72 -10.49
N LYS A 26 -0.61 -11.54 -9.92
CA LYS A 26 0.63 -12.04 -10.54
C LYS A 26 1.67 -10.96 -10.85
N TYR A 27 1.65 -9.84 -10.13
CA TYR A 27 2.74 -8.88 -10.21
C TYR A 27 3.98 -9.41 -9.51
N THR A 28 5.14 -9.28 -10.15
CA THR A 28 6.42 -9.61 -9.51
C THR A 28 6.73 -8.60 -8.42
N ILE A 29 6.72 -9.04 -7.15
CA ILE A 29 7.00 -8.19 -6.00
C ILE A 29 8.51 -7.88 -5.89
N THR A 30 8.96 -6.89 -6.65
CA THR A 30 10.34 -6.40 -6.63
C THR A 30 10.57 -5.41 -5.49
N ASN A 31 11.84 -5.18 -5.12
CA ASN A 31 12.20 -4.15 -4.13
C ASN A 31 11.75 -2.74 -4.55
N ARG A 32 11.69 -2.46 -5.85
CA ARG A 32 11.18 -1.18 -6.36
C ARG A 32 9.68 -1.03 -6.10
N LEU A 33 8.91 -2.09 -6.34
CA LEU A 33 7.47 -2.08 -6.07
C LEU A 33 7.18 -1.96 -4.57
N LYS A 34 7.95 -2.66 -3.72
CA LYS A 34 7.83 -2.52 -2.26
C LYS A 34 8.05 -1.08 -1.78
N LYS A 35 9.10 -0.42 -2.28
CA LYS A 35 9.36 1.00 -1.97
C LYS A 35 8.23 1.91 -2.45
N LEU A 36 7.73 1.68 -3.65
CA LEU A 36 6.61 2.45 -4.20
C LEU A 36 5.37 2.32 -3.29
N VAL A 37 5.00 1.10 -2.92
CA VAL A 37 3.87 0.87 -2.00
C VAL A 37 4.12 1.55 -0.65
N GLU A 38 5.34 1.45 -0.11
CA GLU A 38 5.70 2.09 1.16
C GLU A 38 5.60 3.63 1.10
N GLU A 39 6.02 4.26 0.01
CA GLU A 39 5.87 5.70 -0.22
C GLU A 39 4.38 6.11 -0.17
N TYR A 40 3.53 5.43 -0.95
CA TYR A 40 2.09 5.71 -0.96
C TYR A 40 1.43 5.47 0.41
N VAL A 41 1.82 4.42 1.14
CA VAL A 41 1.30 4.15 2.49
C VAL A 41 1.80 5.20 3.49
N ASN A 42 3.01 5.72 3.31
CA ASN A 42 3.57 6.72 4.21
C ASN A 42 2.90 8.09 4.06
N GLU A 43 2.50 8.45 2.84
CA GLU A 43 1.71 9.65 2.54
C GLU A 43 0.31 9.61 3.12
N LEU A 44 -0.21 8.44 3.50
CA LEU A 44 -1.50 8.35 4.18
C LEU A 44 -1.45 9.00 5.56
N TYR A 45 -2.29 10.01 5.73
CA TYR A 45 -2.73 10.46 7.04
C TYR A 45 -3.67 9.41 7.62
N THR A 46 -3.51 9.09 8.91
CA THR A 46 -4.43 8.19 9.62
C THR A 46 -5.81 8.81 9.60
N THR A 47 -6.72 8.22 8.85
CA THR A 47 -8.13 8.61 8.77
C THR A 47 -8.99 7.67 9.60
N LEU A 48 -10.27 8.03 9.82
CA LEU A 48 -11.28 7.13 10.38
C LEU A 48 -11.69 6.02 9.39
N GLU A 49 -11.09 5.96 8.20
CA GLU A 49 -11.41 4.96 7.19
C GLU A 49 -10.87 3.58 7.59
N LYS A 50 -11.63 2.54 7.25
CA LYS A 50 -11.17 1.16 7.42
C LYS A 50 -9.89 0.93 6.62
N PRO A 51 -8.91 0.20 7.17
CA PRO A 51 -7.64 -0.06 6.50
C PRO A 51 -7.81 -0.73 5.13
N GLU A 52 -8.85 -1.54 4.91
CA GLU A 52 -9.11 -2.15 3.60
C GLU A 52 -9.48 -1.12 2.52
N VAL A 53 -10.23 -0.07 2.89
CA VAL A 53 -10.63 1.00 1.97
C VAL A 53 -9.41 1.82 1.59
N ALA A 54 -8.58 2.17 2.57
CA ALA A 54 -7.31 2.86 2.34
C ALA A 54 -6.36 2.01 1.48
N ALA A 55 -6.26 0.71 1.75
CA ALA A 55 -5.47 -0.23 0.96
C ALA A 55 -5.96 -0.32 -0.48
N ASN A 56 -7.26 -0.34 -0.73
CA ASN A 56 -7.77 -0.35 -2.10
C ASN A 56 -7.42 0.93 -2.87
N LYS A 57 -7.46 2.10 -2.22
CA LYS A 57 -7.04 3.37 -2.82
C LYS A 57 -5.55 3.37 -3.17
N VAL A 58 -4.70 2.93 -2.23
CA VAL A 58 -3.25 2.80 -2.46
C VAL A 58 -2.97 1.80 -3.58
N TYR A 59 -3.65 0.66 -3.57
CA TYR A 59 -3.53 -0.36 -4.60
C TYR A 59 -3.83 0.19 -6.01
N GLN A 60 -4.94 0.92 -6.18
CA GLN A 60 -5.27 1.55 -7.46
C GLN A 60 -4.24 2.61 -7.88
N ALA A 61 -3.74 3.41 -6.93
CA ALA A 61 -2.70 4.41 -7.20
C ALA A 61 -1.39 3.76 -7.68
N VAL A 62 -0.95 2.72 -6.97
CA VAL A 62 0.23 1.91 -7.33
C VAL A 62 0.04 1.25 -8.70
N LYS A 63 -1.13 0.66 -8.98
CA LYS A 63 -1.45 0.05 -10.27
C LYS A 63 -1.40 1.05 -11.42
N ASN A 64 -1.97 2.24 -11.23
CA ASN A 64 -1.91 3.32 -12.22
C ASN A 64 -0.47 3.78 -12.47
N LYS A 65 0.35 3.85 -11.42
CA LYS A 65 1.76 4.22 -11.52
C LYS A 65 2.59 3.15 -12.25
N ILE A 66 2.36 1.87 -11.97
CA ILE A 66 2.99 0.74 -12.70
C ILE A 66 2.68 0.83 -14.19
N LYS A 67 1.40 1.05 -14.54
CA LYS A 67 0.97 1.22 -15.95
C LYS A 67 1.59 2.45 -16.59
N SER A 68 1.65 3.57 -15.88
CA SER A 68 2.19 4.84 -16.39
C SER A 68 3.70 4.80 -16.62
N GLU A 69 4.44 4.07 -15.79
CA GLU A 69 5.90 3.96 -15.90
C GLU A 69 6.35 2.74 -16.72
N ASN A 70 5.40 1.94 -17.24
CA ASN A 70 5.65 0.69 -17.95
C ASN A 70 6.63 -0.21 -17.16
N LEU A 71 6.41 -0.30 -15.85
CA LEU A 71 7.36 -0.87 -14.91
C LEU A 71 7.51 -2.40 -15.00
N ILE A 72 6.59 -3.06 -15.71
CA ILE A 72 6.45 -4.51 -15.85
C ILE A 72 5.83 -4.79 -17.21
#